data_AF-A0A537IGF3-F1
#
_entry.id   AF-A0A537IGF3-F1
#
_cell.length_a   1.000
_cell.length_b   1.000
_cell.length_c   1.000
_cell.angle_alpha   90.00
_cell.angle_beta   90.00
_cell.angle_gamma   90.00
#
_symmetry.space_group_name_H-M   'P 1'
#
loop_
_entity.id
_entity.type
_entity.pdbx_description
1 polymer ?
#
loop_
_entity_poly.entity_id
_entity_poly.type
_entity_poly.pdbx_seq_one_letter_code
_entity_poly.pdbx_strand_id
1 'polypeptide(L)'
;ILLEPIGEVKHQEAFAATLDGMERLAQQGVVRYLALREVQRLGQFDLLVTGASAVCTNGVRVGKGHGYFDLEWAMLRMLGVIHEDTPVIAVVHDVQVVDEDLAPEPIDTIVDIIVTPTRTIQVSRRYPRPERIYWDRLEPGMLDAIPYLADLKQFVAKEVVR
;
A
#
# COMPACT_ATOMS: atom_id res chain seq x y z
N ILE A 1 2.70 -6.45 5.67
CA ILE A 1 1.84 -6.57 6.88
C ILE A 1 2.11 -5.37 7.76
N LEU A 2 1.05 -4.75 8.28
CA LEU A 2 1.16 -3.62 9.19
C LEU A 2 1.88 -4.03 10.47
N LEU A 3 2.73 -3.12 10.96
CA LEU A 3 3.51 -3.29 12.17
C LEU A 3 2.92 -2.40 13.26
N GLU A 4 2.85 -2.92 14.49
CA GLU A 4 2.47 -2.12 15.66
C GLU A 4 3.43 -2.34 16.84
N PRO A 5 3.69 -1.31 17.67
CA PRO A 5 4.44 -1.48 18.90
C PRO A 5 3.76 -2.40 19.93
N ILE A 6 4.58 -3.21 20.61
CA ILE A 6 4.19 -3.96 21.81
C ILE A 6 4.38 -3.02 23.01
N GLY A 7 3.49 -2.03 23.13
CA GLY A 7 3.53 -1.01 24.18
C GLY A 7 4.15 0.32 23.75
N GLU A 8 4.68 1.09 24.70
CA GLU A 8 5.22 2.44 24.43
C GLU A 8 6.66 2.38 23.90
N VAL A 9 6.91 3.05 22.76
CA VAL A 9 8.25 3.22 22.19
C VAL A 9 8.85 4.53 22.69
N LYS A 10 9.37 4.54 23.93
CA LYS A 10 9.93 5.76 24.54
C LYS A 10 11.28 6.13 23.94
N HIS A 11 11.47 7.41 23.66
CA HIS A 11 12.72 8.02 23.20
C HIS A 11 13.22 7.54 21.83
N GLN A 12 12.41 6.74 21.12
CA GLN A 12 12.70 6.24 19.78
C GLN A 12 11.50 6.48 18.83
N GLU A 13 10.57 7.36 19.19
CA GLU A 13 9.33 7.62 18.47
C GLU A 13 9.62 8.05 17.01
N ALA A 14 10.57 8.98 16.83
CA ALA A 14 10.97 9.45 15.51
C ALA A 14 11.58 8.35 14.64
N PHE A 15 12.33 7.43 15.26
CA PHE A 15 12.90 6.28 14.56
C PHE A 15 11.81 5.26 14.20
N ALA A 16 10.92 4.95 15.14
CA ALA A 16 9.76 4.08 14.93
C ALA A 16 8.76 4.63 13.91
N ALA A 17 8.77 5.94 13.60
CA ALA A 17 7.97 6.50 12.52
C ALA A 17 8.53 6.20 11.10
N THR A 18 9.66 5.50 10.99
CA THR A 18 10.29 5.11 9.72
C THR A 18 10.13 3.62 9.45
N LEU A 19 10.17 3.21 8.18
CA LEU A 19 10.15 1.80 7.79
C LEU A 19 11.30 1.02 8.45
N ASP A 20 12.55 1.48 8.25
CA ASP A 20 13.75 0.86 8.81
C ASP A 20 13.69 0.75 10.33
N GLY A 21 13.13 1.77 10.99
CA GLY A 21 12.97 1.76 12.44
C GLY A 21 11.98 0.72 12.91
N MET A 22 10.80 0.63 12.30
CA MET A 22 9.82 -0.40 12.64
C MET A 22 10.34 -1.82 12.38
N GLU A 23 11.06 -2.04 11.28
CA GLU A 23 11.66 -3.34 10.98
C GLU A 23 12.74 -3.74 12.00
N ARG A 24 13.62 -2.82 12.37
CA ARG A 24 14.66 -3.08 13.39
C ARG A 24 14.07 -3.30 14.78
N LEU A 25 13.05 -2.53 15.15
CA LEU A 25 12.34 -2.72 16.41
C LEU A 25 11.56 -4.04 16.43
N ALA A 26 11.08 -4.53 15.28
CA ALA A 26 10.46 -5.84 15.18
C ALA A 26 11.46 -6.97 15.44
N GLN A 27 12.69 -6.85 14.95
CA GLN A 27 13.77 -7.81 15.25
C GLN A 27 14.15 -7.85 16.73
N GLN A 28 13.88 -6.76 17.47
CA GLN A 28 14.11 -6.66 18.90
C GLN A 28 12.90 -7.10 19.75
N GLY A 29 11.79 -7.48 19.11
CA GLY A 29 10.55 -7.85 19.81
C GLY A 29 9.81 -6.67 20.43
N VAL A 30 10.14 -5.43 20.04
CA VAL A 30 9.45 -4.20 20.49
C VAL A 30 8.24 -3.91 19.61
N VAL A 31 8.26 -4.37 18.36
CA VAL A 31 7.20 -4.21 17.38
C VAL A 31 6.78 -5.60 16.88
N ARG A 32 5.51 -5.77 16.53
CA ARG A 32 4.99 -7.02 15.96
C ARG A 32 4.22 -6.78 14.68
N TYR A 33 4.16 -7.83 13.87
CA TYR A 33 3.27 -7.92 12.73
C TYR A 33 1.83 -8.14 13.19
N LEU A 34 0.89 -7.43 12.58
CA LEU A 34 -0.55 -7.67 12.74
C LEU A 34 -1.00 -8.84 11.86
N ALA A 35 -1.72 -9.80 12.43
CA ALA A 35 -2.41 -10.81 11.64
C ALA A 35 -3.53 -10.15 10.80
N LEU A 36 -3.91 -10.76 9.68
CA LEU A 36 -4.93 -10.21 8.78
C LEU A 36 -6.27 -9.90 9.48
N ARG A 37 -6.67 -10.72 10.45
CA ARG A 37 -7.88 -10.47 11.27
C ARG A 37 -7.75 -9.26 12.19
N GLU A 38 -6.54 -8.94 12.63
CA GLU A 38 -6.29 -7.75 13.44
C GLU A 38 -6.34 -6.51 12.56
N VAL A 39 -5.78 -6.58 11.35
CA VAL A 39 -5.91 -5.51 10.35
C VAL A 39 -7.38 -5.21 10.05
N GLN A 40 -8.22 -6.23 9.84
CA GLN A 40 -9.66 -6.05 9.65
C GLN A 40 -10.36 -5.36 10.83
N ARG A 41 -9.88 -5.59 12.07
CA ARG A 41 -10.47 -5.01 13.29
C ARG A 41 -10.06 -3.57 13.53
N LEU A 42 -9.04 -3.07 12.84
CA LEU A 42 -8.68 -1.64 12.89
C LEU A 42 -9.80 -0.74 12.35
N GLY A 43 -10.70 -1.31 11.54
CA GLY A 43 -11.77 -0.57 10.88
C GLY A 43 -11.35 -0.06 9.50
N GLN A 44 -12.05 0.95 9.01
CA GLN A 44 -11.78 1.52 7.70
C GLN A 44 -10.62 2.51 7.76
N PHE A 45 -9.74 2.47 6.76
CA PHE A 45 -8.74 3.52 6.55
C PHE A 45 -9.32 4.61 5.66
N ASP A 46 -9.27 5.85 6.14
CA ASP A 46 -9.83 7.00 5.44
C ASP A 46 -8.98 7.48 4.25
N LEU A 47 -7.69 7.13 4.20
CA LEU A 47 -6.77 7.47 3.11
C LEU A 47 -5.52 6.59 3.13
N LEU A 48 -4.84 6.50 1.99
CA LEU A 48 -3.48 5.96 1.88
C LEU A 48 -2.53 7.04 1.37
N VAL A 49 -1.32 7.07 1.93
CA VAL A 49 -0.24 7.95 1.46
C VAL A 49 0.91 7.10 0.95
N THR A 50 1.45 7.46 -0.21
CA THR A 50 2.54 6.72 -0.83
C THR A 50 3.57 7.67 -1.46
N GLY A 51 4.80 7.18 -1.58
CA GLY A 51 5.80 7.79 -2.45
C GLY A 51 5.75 7.18 -3.85
N ALA A 52 6.55 7.73 -4.76
CA ALA A 52 6.80 7.14 -6.07
C ALA A 52 8.20 7.51 -6.55
N SER A 53 8.75 6.78 -7.52
CA SER A 53 9.96 7.21 -8.24
C SER A 53 9.60 8.37 -9.17
N ALA A 54 8.46 8.25 -9.86
CA ALA A 54 7.83 9.29 -10.66
C ALA A 54 6.30 9.15 -10.60
N VAL A 55 5.57 10.23 -10.85
CA VAL A 55 4.11 10.23 -10.95
C VAL A 55 3.67 11.14 -12.10
N CYS A 56 2.81 10.60 -12.95
CA CYS A 56 2.20 11.32 -14.05
C CYS A 56 1.11 12.28 -13.53
N THR A 57 0.87 13.39 -14.23
CA THR A 57 -0.21 14.34 -13.92
C THR A 57 -1.61 13.69 -13.99
N ASN A 58 -1.74 12.55 -14.67
CA ASN A 58 -2.94 11.72 -14.72
C ASN A 58 -3.07 10.70 -13.56
N GLY A 59 -2.14 10.71 -12.60
CA GLY A 59 -2.15 9.88 -11.38
C GLY A 59 -1.46 8.52 -11.49
N VAL A 60 -0.96 8.12 -12.68
CA VAL A 60 -0.18 6.88 -12.81
C VAL A 60 1.15 7.05 -12.10
N ARG A 61 1.49 6.09 -11.23
CA ARG A 61 2.75 6.08 -10.50
C ARG A 61 3.72 5.09 -11.13
N VAL A 62 4.99 5.47 -11.15
CA VAL A 62 6.09 4.56 -11.47
C VAL A 62 6.87 4.31 -10.18
N GLY A 63 6.80 3.06 -9.70
CA GLY A 63 7.52 2.60 -8.52
C GLY A 63 8.94 2.15 -8.82
N LYS A 64 9.47 1.27 -7.97
CA LYS A 64 10.75 0.58 -8.21
C LYS A 64 10.61 -0.69 -9.07
N GLY A 65 9.39 -1.02 -9.50
CA GLY A 65 9.08 -2.18 -10.33
C GLY A 65 8.56 -3.42 -9.59
N HIS A 66 8.44 -3.40 -8.26
CA HIS A 66 8.01 -4.58 -7.48
C HIS A 66 6.50 -4.66 -7.17
N GLY A 67 5.71 -3.63 -7.51
CA GLY A 67 4.26 -3.63 -7.29
C GLY A 67 3.79 -3.72 -5.83
N TYR A 68 4.66 -3.49 -4.83
CA TYR A 68 4.29 -3.69 -3.42
C TYR A 68 3.09 -2.86 -2.97
N PHE A 69 3.05 -1.57 -3.32
CA PHE A 69 1.92 -0.72 -2.94
C PHE A 69 0.62 -1.20 -3.60
N ASP A 70 0.70 -1.71 -4.82
CA ASP A 70 -0.44 -2.20 -5.57
C ASP A 70 -0.98 -3.52 -4.97
N LEU A 71 -0.08 -4.39 -4.49
CA LEU A 71 -0.42 -5.57 -3.70
C LEU A 71 -1.03 -5.20 -2.35
N GLU A 72 -0.51 -4.18 -1.67
CA GLU A 72 -1.03 -3.69 -0.39
C GLU A 72 -2.42 -3.08 -0.55
N TRP A 73 -2.64 -2.26 -1.58
CA TRP A 73 -3.96 -1.75 -1.95
C TRP A 73 -4.94 -2.91 -2.16
N ALA A 74 -4.59 -3.87 -3.03
CA ALA A 74 -5.44 -5.00 -3.33
C ALA A 74 -5.73 -5.87 -2.10
N MET A 75 -4.73 -6.11 -1.24
CA MET A 75 -4.91 -6.80 0.03
C MET A 75 -5.89 -6.06 0.94
N LEU A 76 -5.70 -4.76 1.16
CA LEU A 76 -6.57 -3.96 2.03
C LEU A 76 -8.01 -3.90 1.47
N ARG A 77 -8.17 -3.82 0.13
CA ARG A 77 -9.49 -3.94 -0.54
C ARG A 77 -10.14 -5.29 -0.24
N MET A 78 -9.39 -6.38 -0.36
CA MET A 78 -9.89 -7.74 -0.07
C MET A 78 -10.22 -7.96 1.40
N LEU A 79 -9.52 -7.28 2.32
CA LEU A 79 -9.83 -7.30 3.75
C LEU A 79 -11.06 -6.44 4.10
N GLY A 80 -11.55 -5.62 3.18
CA GLY A 80 -12.72 -4.75 3.39
C GLY A 80 -12.43 -3.52 4.26
N VAL A 81 -11.16 -3.19 4.46
CA VAL A 81 -10.73 -2.02 5.26
C VAL A 81 -10.53 -0.77 4.42
N ILE A 82 -10.57 -0.88 3.09
CA ILE A 82 -10.60 0.25 2.15
C ILE A 82 -11.55 -0.02 0.99
N HIS A 83 -11.95 1.04 0.29
CA HIS A 83 -12.91 1.04 -0.80
C HIS A 83 -12.33 1.67 -2.08
N GLU A 84 -13.02 1.51 -3.21
CA GLU A 84 -12.56 2.07 -4.50
C GLU A 84 -12.39 3.60 -4.45
N ASP A 85 -13.23 4.24 -3.66
CA ASP A 85 -13.27 5.68 -3.40
C ASP A 85 -12.35 6.11 -2.25
N THR A 86 -11.68 5.19 -1.54
CA THR A 86 -10.68 5.57 -0.53
C THR A 86 -9.56 6.41 -1.18
N PRO A 87 -9.33 7.65 -0.73
CA PRO A 87 -8.31 8.52 -1.27
C PRO A 87 -6.90 7.92 -1.24
N VAL A 88 -6.17 8.07 -2.34
CA VAL A 88 -4.74 7.75 -2.42
C VAL A 88 -3.95 9.00 -2.78
N ILE A 89 -2.97 9.34 -1.94
CA ILE A 89 -2.16 10.55 -2.06
C ILE A 89 -0.72 10.17 -2.36
N ALA A 90 -0.17 10.66 -3.47
CA ALA A 90 1.27 10.64 -3.73
C ALA A 90 1.94 11.86 -3.10
N VAL A 91 2.96 11.64 -2.26
CA VAL A 91 3.84 12.71 -1.77
C VAL A 91 5.20 12.53 -2.43
N VAL A 92 5.58 13.49 -3.28
CA VAL A 92 6.79 13.42 -4.11
C VAL A 92 7.44 14.80 -4.24
N HIS A 93 8.69 14.84 -4.68
CA HIS A 93 9.34 16.10 -5.06
C HIS A 93 8.86 16.59 -6.44
N ASP A 94 8.93 17.89 -6.72
CA ASP A 94 8.47 18.49 -7.98
C ASP A 94 9.09 17.84 -9.23
N VAL A 95 10.37 17.45 -9.14
CA VAL A 95 11.13 16.77 -10.23
C VAL A 95 10.59 15.37 -10.56
N GLN A 96 9.83 14.76 -9.65
CA GLN A 96 9.24 13.44 -9.84
C GLN A 96 7.85 13.52 -10.46
N VAL A 97 7.30 14.72 -10.64
CA VAL A 97 6.04 14.92 -11.37
C VAL A 97 6.36 15.04 -12.85
N VAL A 98 5.83 14.11 -13.64
CA VAL A 98 6.09 14.03 -15.07
C VAL A 98 4.81 14.36 -15.84
N ASP A 99 4.94 15.18 -16.87
CA ASP A 99 3.82 15.54 -17.74
C ASP A 99 3.66 14.52 -18.87
N GLU A 100 3.27 13.30 -18.49
CA GLU A 100 3.04 12.18 -19.39
C GLU A 100 1.64 11.61 -19.18
N ASP A 101 1.01 11.15 -20.27
CA ASP A 101 -0.29 10.48 -20.22
C ASP A 101 -0.12 8.97 -20.40
N LEU A 102 0.31 8.29 -19.33
CA LEU A 102 0.48 6.84 -19.33
C LEU A 102 -0.84 6.11 -19.08
N ALA A 103 -1.05 5.00 -19.80
CA ALA A 103 -2.13 4.07 -19.49
C ALA A 103 -1.68 3.13 -18.35
N PRO A 104 -2.44 3.01 -17.25
CA PRO A 104 -2.15 2.06 -16.18
C PRO A 104 -2.45 0.63 -16.61
N GLU A 105 -1.75 -0.33 -16.02
CA GLU A 105 -2.16 -1.72 -16.06
C GLU A 105 -3.35 -1.98 -15.11
N PRO A 106 -4.16 -3.03 -15.33
CA PRO A 106 -5.27 -3.37 -14.42
C PRO A 106 -4.86 -3.65 -12.97
N ILE A 107 -3.57 -3.91 -12.74
CA ILE A 107 -3.00 -4.14 -11.42
C ILE A 107 -2.50 -2.85 -10.75
N ASP A 108 -2.47 -1.70 -11.44
CA ASP A 108 -1.89 -0.47 -10.93
C ASP A 108 -2.86 0.35 -10.09
N THR A 109 -2.38 0.82 -8.95
CA THR A 109 -3.12 1.73 -8.06
C THR A 109 -2.78 3.18 -8.38
N ILE A 110 -3.77 3.87 -8.94
CA ILE A 110 -3.71 5.27 -9.38
C ILE A 110 -4.03 6.20 -8.23
N VAL A 111 -3.32 7.32 -8.14
CA VAL A 111 -3.55 8.33 -7.09
C VAL A 111 -4.62 9.34 -7.45
N ASP A 112 -5.28 9.89 -6.44
CA ASP A 112 -6.24 10.99 -6.57
C ASP A 112 -5.57 12.36 -6.40
N ILE A 113 -4.51 12.43 -5.59
CA ILE A 113 -3.86 13.69 -5.23
C ILE A 113 -2.36 13.51 -5.30
N ILE A 114 -1.68 14.48 -5.90
CA ILE A 114 -0.22 14.58 -5.90
C ILE A 114 0.15 15.83 -5.09
N VAL A 115 0.94 15.66 -4.05
CA VAL A 115 1.45 16.73 -3.20
C VAL A 115 2.94 16.85 -3.41
N THR A 116 3.38 18.06 -3.76
CA THR A 116 4.80 18.45 -3.85
C THR A 116 5.08 19.62 -2.89
N PRO A 117 6.36 19.94 -2.64
CA PRO A 117 6.72 21.13 -1.87
C PRO A 117 6.10 22.45 -2.38
N THR A 118 5.81 22.56 -3.68
CA THR A 118 5.34 23.82 -4.30
C THR A 118 3.86 23.83 -4.66
N ARG A 119 3.20 22.67 -4.78
CA ARG A 119 1.82 22.59 -5.26
C ARG A 119 1.11 21.30 -4.88
N THR A 120 -0.21 21.34 -4.98
CA THR A 120 -1.09 20.17 -4.90
C THR A 120 -1.86 20.04 -6.20
N ILE A 121 -1.87 18.84 -6.77
CA ILE A 121 -2.53 18.51 -8.03
C ILE A 121 -3.66 17.51 -7.72
N GLN A 122 -4.88 17.88 -8.07
CA GLN A 122 -6.04 16.98 -8.05
C GLN A 122 -6.09 16.20 -9.37
N VAL A 123 -6.14 14.87 -9.27
CA VAL A 123 -6.17 13.97 -10.42
C VAL A 123 -7.62 13.62 -10.75
N SER A 124 -8.02 13.88 -11.99
CA SER A 124 -9.29 13.36 -12.52
C SER A 124 -9.09 11.91 -12.98
N ARG A 125 -9.29 10.94 -12.07
CA ARG A 125 -9.08 9.51 -12.37
C ARG A 125 -9.96 9.05 -13.55
N ARG A 126 -9.31 8.42 -14.53
CA ARG A 126 -9.97 7.83 -15.72
C ARG A 126 -10.14 6.31 -15.66
N TYR A 127 -9.46 5.66 -14.72
CA TYR A 127 -9.39 4.20 -14.63
C TYR A 127 -9.69 3.74 -13.19
N PRO A 128 -10.28 2.54 -13.03
CA PRO A 128 -10.52 1.94 -11.72
C PRO A 128 -9.21 1.46 -11.09
N ARG A 129 -9.22 1.20 -9.79
CA ARG A 129 -8.13 0.52 -9.09
C ARG A 129 -8.36 -0.98 -9.00
N PRO A 130 -7.34 -1.77 -8.64
CA PRO A 130 -7.48 -3.20 -8.44
C PRO A 130 -8.51 -3.52 -7.35
N GLU A 131 -9.45 -4.41 -7.66
CA GLU A 131 -10.44 -4.90 -6.69
C GLU A 131 -9.88 -6.01 -5.79
N ARG A 132 -8.83 -6.70 -6.27
CA ARG A 132 -8.24 -7.88 -5.64
C ARG A 132 -6.83 -8.12 -6.14
N ILE A 133 -6.13 -9.04 -5.48
CA ILE A 133 -4.89 -9.60 -5.99
C ILE A 133 -5.21 -10.52 -7.18
N TYR A 134 -4.60 -10.24 -8.32
CA TYR A 134 -4.62 -11.12 -9.50
C TYR A 134 -3.54 -12.18 -9.33
N TRP A 135 -3.89 -13.30 -8.68
CA TRP A 135 -2.94 -14.36 -8.32
C TRP A 135 -2.17 -14.95 -9.52
N ASP A 136 -2.76 -14.92 -10.70
CA ASP A 136 -2.19 -15.35 -11.98
C ASP A 136 -1.18 -14.35 -12.57
N ARG A 137 -1.13 -13.13 -12.04
CA ARG A 137 -0.22 -12.05 -12.47
C ARG A 137 0.96 -11.86 -11.53
N LEU A 138 1.07 -12.65 -10.46
CA LEU A 138 2.20 -12.60 -9.55
C LEU A 138 3.46 -13.14 -10.25
N GLU A 139 4.58 -12.45 -10.04
CA GLU A 139 5.87 -12.95 -10.52
C GLU A 139 6.22 -14.30 -9.86
N PRO A 140 6.93 -15.20 -10.57
CA PRO A 140 7.39 -16.46 -9.99
C PRO A 140 8.16 -16.27 -8.68
N GLY A 141 7.79 -17.00 -7.64
CA GLY A 141 8.42 -16.93 -6.31
C GLY A 141 7.91 -15.80 -5.41
N MET A 142 7.11 -14.85 -5.93
CA MET A 142 6.61 -13.72 -5.13
C MET A 142 5.67 -14.18 -4.00
N LEU A 143 4.87 -15.22 -4.25
CA LEU A 143 3.98 -15.81 -3.24
C LEU A 143 4.76 -16.42 -2.05
N ASP A 144 5.95 -16.96 -2.31
CA ASP A 144 6.80 -17.57 -1.28
C ASP A 144 7.66 -16.52 -0.57
N ALA A 145 8.09 -15.49 -1.30
CA ALA A 145 8.96 -14.43 -0.78
C ALA A 145 8.22 -13.41 0.09
N ILE A 146 6.91 -13.22 -0.13
CA ILE A 146 6.10 -12.24 0.58
C ILE A 146 5.15 -12.98 1.54
N PRO A 147 5.46 -13.06 2.84
CA PRO A 147 4.73 -13.91 3.79
C PRO A 147 3.22 -13.68 3.82
N TYR A 148 2.81 -12.41 3.68
CA TYR A 148 1.41 -12.04 3.77
C TYR A 148 0.56 -12.47 2.58
N LEU A 149 1.16 -12.76 1.43
CA LEU A 149 0.41 -13.23 0.27
C LEU A 149 -0.09 -14.66 0.46
N ALA A 150 0.73 -15.53 1.05
CA ALA A 150 0.33 -16.90 1.39
C ALA A 150 -0.80 -16.88 2.44
N ASP A 151 -0.66 -16.06 3.49
CA ASP A 151 -1.68 -15.89 4.52
C ASP A 151 -2.98 -15.36 3.92
N LEU A 152 -2.91 -14.33 3.06
CA LEU A 152 -4.08 -13.73 2.43
C LEU A 152 -4.81 -14.73 1.53
N LYS A 153 -4.06 -15.49 0.72
CA LYS A 153 -4.64 -16.50 -0.18
C LYS A 153 -5.43 -17.56 0.59
N GLN A 154 -4.90 -18.01 1.73
CA GLN A 154 -5.61 -18.93 2.62
C GLN A 154 -6.79 -18.26 3.35
N PHE A 155 -6.62 -16.99 3.74
CA PHE A 155 -7.63 -16.22 4.45
C PHE A 155 -8.91 -16.07 3.61
N VAL A 156 -8.77 -15.60 2.37
CA VAL A 156 -9.93 -15.37 1.49
C VAL A 156 -10.56 -16.69 1.00
N ALA A 157 -9.77 -17.75 0.81
CA ALA A 157 -10.32 -19.06 0.48
C ALA A 157 -11.25 -19.62 1.57
N LYS A 158 -10.96 -19.33 2.85
CA LYS A 158 -11.79 -19.76 3.98
C LYS A 158 -13.06 -18.92 4.15
N GLU A 159 -13.04 -17.67 3.72
CA GLU A 159 -14.23 -16.79 3.82
C GLU A 159 -15.23 -17.06 2.69
N VAL A 160 -14.77 -17.47 1.49
CA VAL A 160 -15.66 -17.87 0.38
C VAL A 160 -16.44 -19.17 0.68
N VAL A 161 -15.95 -19.99 1.61
CA VAL A 161 -16.56 -21.29 1.98
C VAL A 161 -17.54 -21.15 3.17
N ARG A 162 -17.67 -19.96 3.76
CA ARG A 162 -18.64 -19.66 4.84
C ARG A 162 -19.86 -18.92 4.31
#